data_AF-A0A849H459-F1
#
_entry.id   AF-A0A849H459-F1
#
_cell.length_a   1.000
_cell.length_b   1.000
_cell.length_c   1.000
_cell.angle_alpha   90.00
_cell.angle_beta   90.00
_cell.angle_gamma   90.00
#
_symmetry.space_group_name_H-M   'P 1'
#
loop_
_entity.id
_entity.type
_entity.pdbx_description
1 polymer ?
#
loop_
_entity_poly.entity_id
_entity_poly.type
_entity_poly.pdbx_seq_one_letter_code
_entity_poly.pdbx_strand_id
1 'polypeptide(L)'
;MATSRLVLAFCAAFLLYGCGSQEDQGAQTQATDVGAEEVFLSAQIPDEEAGRTLRWSPYGQQLPLTEADGGMNARLPLGPYGTGPVDLRLVKSAGSQHFDGLFIDLNRDGEFVDTELVRTEVSETNGKLWSSFDAVVGIPVTDPETSSPAINPYALSLWYVEDPRVPDEDPVIRFSRRGWMEGELVLDGLEAVLMLTESAMDGVFSSADSWALASRDSAQDILKPWFARSVEEHAWLFGDAYRITEIDPSGRRVVVTPFDPGMTRIEEEEMNDHLAVDRNADRSGRVVAFLHDFEEAEVLARQEGKALFIDFETTWCGPCKVMDEWVYTADAVVDVSRAVVSVKVDGDERLDLKERFGVTGFPTMILLGADGTEKGRASGYVNVADMTEFLTSSG
;
A
#
# COMPACT_ATOMS: atom_id res chain seq x y z
N MET A 1 24.90 63.49 30.21
CA MET A 1 25.18 64.92 29.96
C MET A 1 25.96 64.96 28.65
N ALA A 2 25.46 65.42 27.50
CA ALA A 2 24.83 66.70 27.28
C ALA A 2 23.67 66.62 26.25
N THR A 3 22.68 67.43 26.56
CA THR A 3 21.54 67.92 25.80
C THR A 3 21.94 68.72 24.55
N SER A 4 21.12 68.67 23.49
CA SER A 4 20.58 69.89 22.86
C SER A 4 19.35 69.61 22.01
N ARG A 5 18.37 70.50 22.17
CA ARG A 5 17.01 70.53 21.60
C ARG A 5 16.93 71.62 20.52
N LEU A 6 15.85 71.54 19.72
CA LEU A 6 15.12 72.62 19.02
C LEU A 6 15.80 73.13 17.71
N VAL A 7 15.09 73.43 16.62
CA VAL A 7 13.96 74.37 16.45
C VAL A 7 13.14 74.07 15.17
N LEU A 8 11.83 74.32 15.24
CA LEU A 8 10.83 74.34 14.16
C LEU A 8 11.09 75.39 13.07
N ALA A 9 10.62 75.14 11.85
CA ALA A 9 10.18 76.21 10.95
C ALA A 9 8.84 75.85 10.29
N PHE A 10 7.84 76.68 10.60
CA PHE A 10 6.51 76.74 10.00
C PHE A 10 6.59 77.37 8.60
N CYS A 11 5.78 76.91 7.65
CA CYS A 11 5.17 77.78 6.66
C CYS A 11 3.84 77.17 6.16
N ALA A 12 2.76 77.93 6.33
CA ALA A 12 1.42 77.63 5.85
C ALA A 12 1.06 78.64 4.75
N ALA A 13 0.43 78.19 3.65
CA ALA A 13 -0.56 78.96 2.89
C ALA A 13 -1.18 78.17 1.70
N PHE A 14 -2.48 77.91 1.83
CA PHE A 14 -3.57 78.17 0.87
C PHE A 14 -3.69 77.48 -0.52
N LEU A 15 -4.75 76.65 -0.60
CA LEU A 15 -5.80 76.49 -1.65
C LEU A 15 -5.41 76.38 -3.13
N LEU A 16 -5.76 75.25 -3.76
CA LEU A 16 -6.95 75.11 -4.63
C LEU A 16 -7.14 73.67 -5.14
N TYR A 17 -8.35 73.14 -4.93
CA TYR A 17 -9.11 72.12 -5.66
C TYR A 17 -8.41 71.16 -6.65
N GLY A 18 -8.56 69.86 -6.37
CA GLY A 18 -8.41 68.78 -7.36
C GLY A 18 -8.87 67.45 -6.76
N CYS A 19 -10.13 67.08 -6.99
CA CYS A 19 -10.69 65.78 -6.62
C CYS A 19 -10.16 64.71 -7.60
N GLY A 20 -9.51 63.68 -7.08
CA GLY A 20 -9.04 62.54 -7.88
C GLY A 20 -8.56 61.43 -6.94
N SER A 21 -9.31 60.34 -6.90
CA SER A 21 -9.07 59.11 -6.14
C SER A 21 -7.66 58.56 -6.34
N GLN A 22 -6.95 58.31 -5.23
CA GLN A 22 -5.69 57.57 -5.24
C GLN A 22 -5.92 56.26 -4.46
N GLU A 23 -5.93 55.16 -5.21
CA GLU A 23 -5.87 53.80 -4.72
C GLU A 23 -4.55 53.57 -3.96
N ASP A 24 -4.65 52.86 -2.85
CA ASP A 24 -3.53 52.34 -2.06
C ASP A 24 -2.57 51.56 -2.97
N GLN A 25 -1.35 52.08 -3.13
CA GLN A 25 -0.24 51.27 -3.61
C GLN A 25 0.22 50.38 -2.47
N GLY A 26 -0.45 49.23 -2.33
CA GLY A 26 0.10 48.08 -1.64
C GLY A 26 1.40 47.69 -2.33
N ALA A 27 2.49 47.66 -1.56
CA ALA A 27 3.76 47.11 -1.98
C ALA A 27 3.55 45.69 -2.50
N GLN A 28 3.61 45.52 -3.83
CA GLN A 28 3.79 44.22 -4.42
C GLN A 28 5.21 43.77 -4.10
N THR A 29 5.34 42.97 -3.04
CA THR A 29 6.46 42.04 -2.91
C THR A 29 6.34 41.11 -4.12
N GLN A 30 7.25 41.26 -5.08
CA GLN A 30 7.45 40.25 -6.11
C GLN A 30 7.76 38.95 -5.39
N ALA A 31 6.85 37.99 -5.46
CA ALA A 31 7.15 36.61 -5.14
C ALA A 31 8.28 36.20 -6.09
N THR A 32 9.47 36.01 -5.54
CA THR A 32 10.54 35.32 -6.25
C THR A 32 10.04 33.93 -6.59
N ASP A 33 10.15 33.57 -7.86
CA ASP A 33 9.83 32.25 -8.40
C ASP A 33 10.82 31.23 -7.79
N VAL A 34 10.40 30.57 -6.70
CA VAL A 34 11.07 29.44 -6.03
C VAL A 34 10.03 28.31 -6.03
N GLY A 35 10.31 27.08 -6.41
CA GLY A 35 11.53 26.43 -6.87
C GLY A 35 11.09 25.09 -7.46
N ALA A 36 10.73 25.09 -8.75
CA ALA A 36 10.42 23.86 -9.46
C ALA A 36 11.74 23.14 -9.77
N GLU A 37 11.87 21.90 -9.33
CA GLU A 37 13.05 21.08 -9.57
C GLU A 37 12.70 19.95 -10.54
N GLU A 38 13.46 19.89 -11.61
CA GLU A 38 13.36 18.83 -12.60
C GLU A 38 14.40 17.74 -12.29
N VAL A 39 13.96 16.49 -12.25
CA VAL A 39 14.77 15.37 -11.78
C VAL A 39 14.65 14.18 -12.71
N PHE A 40 15.82 13.68 -13.12
CA PHE A 40 15.93 12.47 -13.92
C PHE A 40 15.92 11.24 -13.03
N LEU A 41 15.20 10.22 -13.49
CA LEU A 41 14.93 9.03 -12.72
C LEU A 41 15.77 7.87 -13.21
N SER A 42 16.38 7.17 -12.26
CA SER A 42 17.15 5.96 -12.49
C SER A 42 16.36 4.75 -12.01
N ALA A 43 16.28 3.72 -12.85
CA ALA A 43 15.66 2.46 -12.46
C ALA A 43 16.53 1.75 -11.42
N GLN A 44 15.90 1.34 -10.32
CA GLN A 44 16.53 0.59 -9.25
C GLN A 44 15.94 -0.80 -9.13
N ILE A 45 16.84 -1.75 -8.95
CA ILE A 45 16.51 -3.14 -8.65
C ILE A 45 17.01 -3.41 -7.22
N PRO A 46 16.13 -3.82 -6.30
CA PRO A 46 16.50 -4.18 -4.94
C PRO A 46 17.52 -5.31 -4.92
N ASP A 47 18.50 -5.20 -4.03
CA ASP A 47 19.45 -6.25 -3.72
C ASP A 47 18.74 -7.43 -3.03
N GLU A 48 19.00 -8.66 -3.46
CA GLU A 48 18.41 -9.88 -2.88
C GLU A 48 18.82 -10.06 -1.41
N GLU A 49 19.94 -9.48 -0.96
CA GLU A 49 20.42 -9.57 0.42
C GLU A 49 19.72 -8.60 1.41
N ALA A 50 18.98 -7.59 0.93
CA ALA A 50 18.51 -6.47 1.74
C ALA A 50 17.28 -6.75 2.65
N GLY A 51 16.79 -7.99 2.71
CA GLY A 51 15.76 -8.40 3.68
C GLY A 51 14.42 -7.69 3.50
N ARG A 52 13.56 -8.28 2.66
CA ARG A 52 12.22 -7.83 2.21
C ARG A 52 12.24 -6.90 1.02
N THR A 53 12.26 -7.51 -0.16
CA THR A 53 12.03 -6.83 -1.42
C THR A 53 10.61 -6.25 -1.48
N LEU A 54 10.51 -4.94 -1.65
CA LEU A 54 9.22 -4.27 -1.83
C LEU A 54 8.74 -4.46 -3.26
N ARG A 55 7.44 -4.69 -3.38
CA ARG A 55 6.76 -4.89 -4.66
C ARG A 55 6.03 -3.61 -5.00
N TRP A 56 6.23 -3.16 -6.21
CA TRP A 56 5.79 -1.85 -6.68
C TRP A 56 4.66 -1.95 -7.70
N SER A 57 4.32 -3.18 -8.08
CA SER A 57 3.00 -3.55 -8.60
C SER A 57 2.18 -4.22 -7.49
N PRO A 58 0.84 -4.26 -7.60
CA PRO A 58 0.00 -5.10 -6.74
C PRO A 58 0.59 -6.51 -6.55
N TYR A 59 0.65 -6.95 -5.29
CA TYR A 59 1.17 -8.28 -4.96
C TYR A 59 0.30 -9.36 -5.61
N GLY A 60 0.94 -10.23 -6.38
CA GLY A 60 0.31 -11.45 -6.87
C GLY A 60 -0.82 -11.20 -7.86
N GLN A 61 -0.64 -10.22 -8.75
CA GLN A 61 -1.48 -10.12 -9.95
C GLN A 61 -1.53 -11.48 -10.65
N GLN A 62 -2.72 -11.90 -11.06
CA GLN A 62 -2.97 -13.23 -11.61
C GLN A 62 -3.08 -13.17 -13.12
N LEU A 63 -2.38 -14.07 -13.79
CA LEU A 63 -2.50 -14.30 -15.22
C LEU A 63 -3.11 -15.69 -15.41
N PRO A 64 -4.21 -15.81 -16.18
CA PRO A 64 -4.79 -17.11 -16.49
C PRO A 64 -3.79 -17.94 -17.29
N LEU A 65 -3.68 -19.22 -16.94
CA LEU A 65 -2.90 -20.21 -17.66
C LEU A 65 -3.80 -20.98 -18.62
N THR A 66 -3.31 -21.19 -19.83
CA THR A 66 -3.95 -22.03 -20.84
C THR A 66 -3.03 -23.18 -21.21
N GLU A 67 -3.58 -24.39 -21.34
CA GLU A 67 -2.80 -25.55 -21.77
C GLU A 67 -2.14 -25.32 -23.14
N ALA A 68 -0.88 -25.75 -23.24
CA ALA A 68 -0.11 -25.78 -24.47
C ALA A 68 0.62 -27.13 -24.57
N ASP A 69 1.07 -27.51 -25.78
CA ASP A 69 1.81 -28.77 -25.94
C ASP A 69 3.09 -28.74 -25.07
N GLY A 70 3.16 -29.65 -24.09
CA GLY A 70 4.28 -29.74 -23.16
C GLY A 70 4.34 -28.70 -22.03
N GLY A 71 3.30 -27.87 -21.82
CA GLY A 71 3.33 -26.84 -20.79
C GLY A 71 2.03 -26.07 -20.56
N MET A 72 2.12 -24.94 -19.86
CA MET A 72 1.04 -23.96 -19.72
C MET A 72 1.53 -22.58 -20.12
N ASN A 73 0.72 -21.87 -20.89
CA ASN A 73 1.03 -20.52 -21.36
C ASN A 73 0.24 -19.46 -20.60
N ALA A 74 0.85 -18.30 -20.38
CA ALA A 74 0.18 -17.09 -19.89
C ALA A 74 0.64 -15.87 -20.70
N ARG A 75 -0.13 -14.78 -20.67
CA ARG A 75 0.23 -13.53 -21.33
C ARG A 75 0.46 -12.45 -20.28
N LEU A 76 1.68 -11.94 -20.20
CA LEU A 76 2.09 -10.93 -19.22
C LEU A 76 2.12 -9.55 -19.90
N PRO A 77 1.27 -8.59 -19.48
CA PRO A 77 1.44 -7.19 -19.84
C PRO A 77 2.80 -6.71 -19.34
N LEU A 78 3.68 -6.33 -20.26
CA LEU A 78 5.03 -5.89 -19.94
C LEU A 78 5.60 -5.00 -21.04
N GLY A 79 5.96 -3.77 -20.66
CA GLY A 79 6.56 -2.80 -21.57
C GLY A 79 5.62 -1.64 -21.95
N PRO A 80 6.14 -0.66 -22.70
CA PRO A 80 5.47 0.62 -22.98
C PRO A 80 4.07 0.46 -23.55
N TYR A 81 3.21 1.44 -23.27
CA TYR A 81 1.84 1.48 -23.79
C TYR A 81 1.76 1.15 -25.28
N GLY A 82 0.88 0.22 -25.63
CA GLY A 82 0.69 -0.25 -27.01
C GLY A 82 1.65 -1.36 -27.46
N THR A 83 2.62 -1.76 -26.63
CA THR A 83 3.31 -3.03 -26.83
C THR A 83 2.41 -4.18 -26.38
N GLY A 84 2.27 -5.20 -27.23
CA GLY A 84 1.53 -6.41 -26.87
C GLY A 84 2.18 -7.14 -25.68
N PRO A 85 1.44 -8.04 -25.01
CA PRO A 85 1.99 -8.80 -23.89
C PRO A 85 3.19 -9.65 -24.34
N VAL A 86 4.05 -10.01 -23.38
CA VAL A 86 5.05 -11.07 -23.56
C VAL A 86 4.40 -12.42 -23.22
N ASP A 87 4.71 -13.45 -24.00
CA ASP A 87 4.22 -14.79 -23.73
C ASP A 87 5.11 -15.48 -22.70
N LEU A 88 4.47 -16.15 -21.73
CA LEU A 88 5.12 -16.97 -20.72
C LEU A 88 4.81 -18.43 -21.02
N ARG A 89 5.77 -19.32 -20.74
CA ARG A 89 5.53 -20.78 -20.79
C ARG A 89 6.12 -21.47 -19.58
N LEU A 90 5.26 -22.04 -18.75
CA LEU A 90 5.61 -22.98 -17.70
C LEU A 90 5.86 -24.37 -18.28
N VAL A 91 6.95 -24.99 -17.87
CA VAL A 91 7.34 -26.35 -18.28
C VAL A 91 7.74 -27.19 -17.08
N LYS A 92 7.62 -28.52 -17.23
CA LYS A 92 8.11 -29.49 -16.24
C LYS A 92 9.40 -30.12 -16.77
N SER A 93 10.45 -30.10 -15.97
CA SER A 93 11.65 -30.88 -16.25
C SER A 93 11.35 -32.38 -16.19
N ALA A 94 12.15 -33.19 -16.88
CA ALA A 94 11.95 -34.64 -16.90
C ALA A 94 11.95 -35.23 -15.47
N GLY A 95 10.85 -35.88 -15.10
CA GLY A 95 10.67 -36.48 -13.76
C GLY A 95 10.12 -35.52 -12.70
N SER A 96 9.94 -34.24 -13.03
CA SER A 96 9.32 -33.27 -12.12
C SER A 96 7.82 -33.46 -12.04
N GLN A 97 7.27 -33.39 -10.83
CA GLN A 97 5.82 -33.51 -10.61
C GLN A 97 5.09 -32.17 -10.79
N HIS A 98 5.81 -31.05 -10.73
CA HIS A 98 5.29 -29.69 -10.78
C HIS A 98 6.09 -28.82 -11.76
N PHE A 99 5.58 -27.64 -12.13
CA PHE A 99 6.24 -26.78 -13.12
C PHE A 99 7.48 -26.12 -12.53
N ASP A 100 8.67 -26.53 -12.93
CA ASP A 100 9.95 -26.05 -12.37
C ASP A 100 10.78 -25.22 -13.36
N GLY A 101 10.23 -24.96 -14.55
CA GLY A 101 10.84 -24.12 -15.58
C GLY A 101 9.87 -23.06 -16.11
N LEU A 102 10.40 -21.88 -16.43
CA LEU A 102 9.68 -20.76 -17.04
C LEU A 102 10.48 -20.19 -18.21
N PHE A 103 9.85 -20.09 -19.37
CA PHE A 103 10.31 -19.27 -20.49
C PHE A 103 9.57 -17.93 -20.53
N ILE A 104 10.27 -16.85 -20.88
CA ILE A 104 9.72 -15.49 -21.06
C ILE A 104 10.05 -15.01 -22.49
N ASP A 105 9.07 -15.00 -23.37
CA ASP A 105 9.25 -14.59 -24.76
C ASP A 105 9.31 -13.05 -24.91
N LEU A 106 10.53 -12.51 -24.84
CA LEU A 106 10.78 -11.07 -24.95
C LEU A 106 10.68 -10.54 -26.39
N ASN A 107 10.85 -11.40 -27.40
CA ASN A 107 10.79 -10.99 -28.81
C ASN A 107 9.34 -10.99 -29.35
N ARG A 108 8.41 -11.64 -28.61
CA ARG A 108 6.97 -11.71 -28.88
C ARG A 108 6.63 -12.46 -30.17
N ASP A 109 7.40 -13.48 -30.52
CA ASP A 109 7.15 -14.35 -31.69
C ASP A 109 6.28 -15.58 -31.36
N GLY A 110 6.13 -15.92 -30.08
CA GLY A 110 5.38 -17.08 -29.59
C GLY A 110 6.07 -18.43 -29.82
N GLU A 111 7.31 -18.44 -30.33
CA GLU A 111 8.08 -19.64 -30.69
C GLU A 111 8.98 -20.12 -29.54
N PHE A 112 9.41 -19.21 -28.63
CA PHE A 112 10.29 -19.50 -27.48
C PHE A 112 11.66 -20.12 -27.84
N VAL A 113 12.09 -20.06 -29.10
CA VAL A 113 13.30 -20.76 -29.59
C VAL A 113 14.59 -20.16 -29.02
N ASP A 114 14.65 -18.84 -28.89
CA ASP A 114 15.82 -18.09 -28.40
C ASP A 114 15.61 -17.57 -26.97
N THR A 115 14.75 -18.25 -26.19
CA THR A 115 14.41 -17.82 -24.83
C THR A 115 15.21 -18.58 -23.77
N GLU A 116 15.78 -17.85 -22.81
CA GLU A 116 16.44 -18.45 -21.65
C GLU A 116 15.41 -19.13 -20.72
N LEU A 117 15.74 -20.35 -20.26
CA LEU A 117 14.91 -21.09 -19.31
C LEU A 117 15.29 -20.73 -17.88
N VAL A 118 14.39 -20.05 -17.18
CA VAL A 118 14.51 -19.79 -15.74
C VAL A 118 14.06 -21.05 -14.98
N ARG A 119 14.89 -21.53 -14.05
CA ARG A 119 14.58 -22.73 -13.23
C ARG A 119 14.40 -22.37 -11.77
N THR A 120 13.58 -23.16 -11.08
CA THR A 120 13.38 -23.10 -9.63
C THR A 120 13.41 -24.48 -9.01
N GLU A 121 13.72 -24.54 -7.72
CA GLU A 121 13.37 -25.70 -6.91
C GLU A 121 11.89 -25.62 -6.53
N VAL A 122 11.20 -26.77 -6.55
CA VAL A 122 9.81 -26.86 -6.10
C VAL A 122 9.80 -26.97 -4.59
N SER A 123 9.05 -26.11 -3.92
CA SER A 123 8.87 -26.13 -2.47
C SER A 123 7.45 -26.55 -2.08
N GLU A 124 7.28 -27.05 -0.86
CA GLU A 124 5.98 -27.42 -0.32
C GLU A 124 5.66 -26.58 0.92
N THR A 125 4.45 -26.03 0.99
CA THR A 125 3.97 -25.28 2.17
C THR A 125 2.48 -25.53 2.35
N ASN A 126 2.08 -25.98 3.54
CA ASN A 126 0.69 -26.32 3.89
C ASN A 126 0.04 -27.32 2.92
N GLY A 127 0.83 -28.28 2.43
CA GLY A 127 0.40 -29.30 1.47
C GLY A 127 0.21 -28.79 0.03
N LYS A 128 0.67 -27.57 -0.29
CA LYS A 128 0.65 -27.00 -1.64
C LYS A 128 2.07 -26.95 -2.22
N LEU A 129 2.19 -27.20 -3.52
CA LEU A 129 3.43 -27.11 -4.27
C LEU A 129 3.62 -25.70 -4.83
N TRP A 130 4.84 -25.20 -4.76
CA TRP A 130 5.22 -23.85 -5.14
C TRP A 130 6.43 -23.85 -6.06
N SER A 131 6.34 -23.07 -7.12
CA SER A 131 7.46 -22.73 -8.00
C SER A 131 7.59 -21.22 -8.08
N SER A 132 8.79 -20.68 -7.82
CA SER A 132 9.05 -19.25 -7.79
C SER A 132 10.18 -18.89 -8.75
N PHE A 133 9.91 -17.99 -9.69
CA PHE A 133 10.82 -17.56 -10.74
C PHE A 133 11.10 -16.08 -10.59
N ASP A 134 12.34 -15.76 -10.25
CA ASP A 134 12.84 -14.40 -10.15
C ASP A 134 13.69 -14.10 -11.40
N ALA A 135 13.39 -13.01 -12.10
CA ALA A 135 14.09 -12.65 -13.33
C ALA A 135 14.19 -11.13 -13.48
N VAL A 136 15.27 -10.64 -14.07
CA VAL A 136 15.38 -9.25 -14.54
C VAL A 136 15.39 -9.27 -16.06
N VAL A 137 14.31 -8.79 -16.67
CA VAL A 137 14.18 -8.76 -18.13
C VAL A 137 14.35 -7.36 -18.68
N GLY A 138 15.14 -7.22 -19.74
CA GLY A 138 15.34 -5.96 -20.44
C GLY A 138 14.31 -5.79 -21.56
N ILE A 139 13.45 -4.79 -21.45
CA ILE A 139 12.49 -4.44 -22.51
C ILE A 139 13.06 -3.32 -23.36
N PRO A 140 13.26 -3.55 -24.67
CA PRO A 140 13.64 -2.48 -25.59
C PRO A 140 12.53 -1.42 -25.61
N VAL A 141 12.93 -0.17 -25.42
CA VAL A 141 12.05 0.99 -25.52
C VAL A 141 12.69 2.01 -26.44
N THR A 142 11.88 2.84 -27.09
CA THR A 142 12.37 4.06 -27.72
C THR A 142 12.36 5.14 -26.66
N ASP A 143 13.53 5.67 -26.32
CA ASP A 143 13.64 6.85 -25.46
C ASP A 143 12.89 8.00 -26.14
N PRO A 144 11.81 8.52 -25.56
CA PRO A 144 10.93 9.43 -26.29
C PRO A 144 11.46 10.86 -26.33
N GLU A 145 12.53 11.18 -25.60
CA GLU A 145 13.21 12.48 -25.67
C GLU A 145 14.24 12.51 -26.80
N THR A 146 15.07 11.47 -26.86
CA THR A 146 16.18 11.36 -27.81
C THR A 146 15.81 10.57 -29.05
N SER A 147 14.64 9.93 -29.07
CA SER A 147 14.22 8.94 -30.08
C SER A 147 15.23 7.79 -30.26
N SER A 148 16.12 7.57 -29.28
CA SER A 148 17.17 6.56 -29.35
C SER A 148 16.72 5.23 -28.71
N PRO A 149 17.22 4.08 -29.18
CA PRO A 149 16.95 2.81 -28.51
C PRO A 149 17.51 2.79 -27.09
N ALA A 150 16.71 2.36 -26.12
CA ALA A 150 17.10 2.14 -24.73
C ALA A 150 16.58 0.78 -24.24
N ILE A 151 17.10 0.31 -23.11
CA ILE A 151 16.63 -0.93 -22.45
C ILE A 151 16.12 -0.56 -21.06
N ASN A 152 14.86 -0.89 -20.78
CA ASN A 152 14.26 -0.77 -19.45
C ASN A 152 14.36 -2.11 -18.71
N PRO A 153 14.99 -2.16 -17.52
CA PRO A 153 14.99 -3.37 -16.73
C PRO A 153 13.66 -3.55 -15.97
N TYR A 154 13.14 -4.77 -15.97
CA TYR A 154 11.99 -5.20 -15.18
C TYR A 154 12.39 -6.38 -14.32
N ALA A 155 12.59 -6.13 -13.02
CA ALA A 155 12.72 -7.18 -12.04
C ALA A 155 11.34 -7.76 -11.74
N LEU A 156 11.13 -9.01 -12.13
CA LEU A 156 9.90 -9.77 -11.96
C LEU A 156 10.11 -10.84 -10.91
N SER A 157 9.04 -11.10 -10.15
CA SER A 157 8.88 -12.29 -9.33
C SER A 157 7.58 -12.95 -9.75
N LEU A 158 7.67 -14.15 -10.31
CA LEU A 158 6.53 -14.94 -10.75
C LEU A 158 6.44 -16.21 -9.92
N TRP A 159 5.24 -16.67 -9.61
CA TRP A 159 5.09 -17.95 -8.93
C TRP A 159 3.80 -18.67 -9.31
N TYR A 160 3.91 -19.99 -9.38
CA TYR A 160 2.81 -20.90 -9.60
C TYR A 160 2.60 -21.72 -8.32
N VAL A 161 1.32 -21.94 -7.97
CA VAL A 161 0.93 -22.68 -6.77
C VAL A 161 -0.15 -23.68 -7.16
N GLU A 162 0.03 -24.93 -6.77
CA GLU A 162 -0.92 -26.01 -7.00
C GLU A 162 -1.22 -26.70 -5.67
N ASP A 163 -2.50 -26.97 -5.39
CA ASP A 163 -2.90 -27.87 -4.31
C ASP A 163 -3.16 -29.26 -4.90
N PRO A 164 -2.27 -30.26 -4.69
CA PRO A 164 -2.44 -31.58 -5.26
C PRO A 164 -3.68 -32.33 -4.73
N ARG A 165 -4.33 -31.83 -3.67
CA ARG A 165 -5.56 -32.41 -3.11
C ARG A 165 -6.82 -31.89 -3.80
N VAL A 166 -6.74 -30.71 -4.42
CA VAL A 166 -7.87 -30.00 -5.04
C VAL A 166 -7.41 -29.44 -6.39
N PRO A 167 -7.73 -30.10 -7.52
CA PRO A 167 -7.39 -29.59 -8.84
C PRO A 167 -7.93 -28.17 -9.06
N ASP A 168 -7.09 -27.30 -9.61
CA ASP A 168 -7.47 -25.93 -9.98
C ASP A 168 -8.22 -25.95 -11.33
N GLU A 169 -9.49 -25.55 -11.33
CA GLU A 169 -10.31 -25.50 -12.55
C GLU A 169 -9.88 -24.34 -13.47
N ASP A 170 -9.32 -23.27 -12.89
CA ASP A 170 -8.89 -22.06 -13.59
C ASP A 170 -7.45 -21.69 -13.16
N PRO A 171 -6.43 -22.44 -13.61
CA PRO A 171 -5.07 -22.27 -13.13
C PRO A 171 -4.54 -20.87 -13.46
N VAL A 172 -3.81 -20.28 -12.51
CA VAL A 172 -3.17 -18.96 -12.66
C VAL A 172 -1.70 -18.98 -12.26
N ILE A 173 -0.87 -18.24 -12.99
CA ILE A 173 0.44 -17.82 -12.50
C ILE A 173 0.31 -16.43 -11.89
N ARG A 174 0.98 -16.22 -10.75
CA ARG A 174 1.00 -14.93 -10.05
C ARG A 174 2.30 -14.21 -10.35
N PHE A 175 2.28 -12.89 -10.37
CA PHE A 175 3.50 -12.11 -10.53
C PHE A 175 3.50 -10.79 -9.76
N SER A 176 4.69 -10.20 -9.61
CA SER A 176 4.90 -8.84 -9.09
C SER A 176 6.18 -8.25 -9.66
N ARG A 177 6.23 -6.92 -9.82
CA ARG A 177 7.46 -6.17 -10.12
C ARG A 177 8.18 -5.77 -8.85
N ARG A 178 9.46 -6.11 -8.81
CA ARG A 178 10.41 -5.87 -7.72
C ARG A 178 11.39 -4.77 -8.13
N GLY A 179 10.92 -3.59 -8.52
CA GLY A 179 11.79 -2.47 -8.85
C GLY A 179 11.05 -1.15 -8.86
N TRP A 180 11.78 -0.06 -8.65
CA TRP A 180 11.26 1.30 -8.61
C TRP A 180 12.11 2.19 -9.51
N MET A 181 11.70 3.43 -9.66
CA MET A 181 12.61 4.48 -10.11
C MET A 181 12.87 5.45 -8.98
N GLU A 182 14.07 6.00 -8.93
CA GLU A 182 14.42 7.03 -7.97
C GLU A 182 15.14 8.19 -8.62
N GLY A 183 15.11 9.34 -7.96
CA GLY A 183 15.88 10.51 -8.33
C GLY A 183 16.35 11.26 -7.09
N GLU A 184 17.56 11.81 -7.15
CA GLU A 184 18.04 12.77 -6.17
C GLU A 184 17.69 14.19 -6.65
N LEU A 185 17.28 15.06 -5.73
CA LEU A 185 16.92 16.45 -6.00
C LEU A 185 17.20 17.35 -4.80
N VAL A 186 17.24 18.66 -5.02
CA VAL A 186 17.44 19.66 -3.96
C VAL A 186 16.23 20.59 -3.89
N LEU A 187 15.37 20.40 -2.91
CA LEU A 187 14.15 21.18 -2.72
C LEU A 187 14.37 22.23 -1.65
N ASP A 188 14.31 23.52 -2.00
CA ASP A 188 14.54 24.64 -1.09
C ASP A 188 15.85 24.53 -0.28
N GLY A 189 16.89 23.98 -0.91
CA GLY A 189 18.21 23.78 -0.30
C GLY A 189 18.34 22.49 0.53
N LEU A 190 17.32 21.63 0.54
CA LEU A 190 17.31 20.35 1.23
C LEU A 190 17.59 19.21 0.23
N GLU A 191 18.61 18.40 0.50
CA GLU A 191 18.86 17.18 -0.27
C GLU A 191 17.75 16.15 -0.01
N ALA A 192 17.08 15.73 -1.07
CA ALA A 192 15.99 14.78 -1.03
C ALA A 192 16.23 13.63 -2.01
N VAL A 193 15.55 12.53 -1.73
CA VAL A 193 15.41 11.39 -2.62
C VAL A 193 13.92 11.19 -2.86
N LEU A 194 13.56 11.07 -4.14
CA LEU A 194 12.22 10.69 -4.54
C LEU A 194 12.23 9.27 -5.09
N MET A 195 11.11 8.58 -4.94
CA MET A 195 10.87 7.27 -5.51
C MET A 195 9.53 7.30 -6.25
N LEU A 196 9.47 6.70 -7.44
CA LEU A 196 8.24 6.43 -8.17
C LEU A 196 8.01 4.92 -8.34
N THR A 197 6.74 4.52 -8.36
CA THR A 197 6.33 3.11 -8.45
C THR A 197 5.28 2.92 -9.53
N GLU A 198 5.60 2.19 -10.59
CA GLU A 198 4.72 2.00 -11.75
C GLU A 198 3.86 0.74 -11.54
N SER A 199 2.57 0.95 -11.31
CA SER A 199 1.66 -0.09 -10.82
C SER A 199 0.97 -0.87 -11.94
N ALA A 200 0.88 -0.31 -13.14
CA ALA A 200 0.19 -0.85 -14.30
C ALA A 200 1.05 -1.83 -15.13
N MET A 201 2.34 -1.93 -14.84
CA MET A 201 3.33 -2.74 -15.55
C MET A 201 3.57 -2.31 -16.99
N ASP A 202 3.21 -1.08 -17.34
CA ASP A 202 3.38 -0.54 -18.68
C ASP A 202 4.71 0.19 -18.88
N GLY A 203 5.53 0.33 -17.82
CA GLY A 203 6.84 0.97 -17.95
C GLY A 203 6.84 2.46 -18.19
N VAL A 204 5.68 3.12 -18.11
CA VAL A 204 5.52 4.56 -18.25
C VAL A 204 4.92 5.07 -16.96
N PHE A 205 5.73 5.79 -16.19
CA PHE A 205 5.21 6.42 -14.99
C PHE A 205 4.25 7.55 -15.37
N SER A 206 3.12 7.62 -14.69
CA SER A 206 2.02 8.51 -15.00
C SER A 206 1.34 9.01 -13.72
N SER A 207 0.29 9.82 -13.87
CA SER A 207 -0.51 10.26 -12.72
C SER A 207 -1.29 9.14 -12.03
N ALA A 208 -1.42 7.97 -12.67
CA ALA A 208 -2.09 6.80 -12.10
C ALA A 208 -1.20 6.03 -11.11
N ASP A 209 0.06 6.42 -10.97
CA ASP A 209 1.06 5.73 -10.17
C ASP A 209 1.20 6.32 -8.76
N SER A 210 2.16 5.79 -8.01
CA SER A 210 2.49 6.27 -6.66
C SER A 210 3.93 6.77 -6.56
N TRP A 211 4.16 7.65 -5.59
CA TRP A 211 5.44 8.29 -5.35
C TRP A 211 5.69 8.48 -3.86
N ALA A 212 6.96 8.66 -3.50
CA ALA A 212 7.37 9.01 -2.16
C ALA A 212 8.55 9.98 -2.18
N LEU A 213 8.68 10.78 -1.13
CA LEU A 213 9.73 11.79 -0.99
C LEU A 213 10.29 11.73 0.42
N ALA A 214 11.61 11.64 0.56
CA ALA A 214 12.26 11.72 1.86
C ALA A 214 13.54 12.56 1.78
N SER A 215 14.02 12.99 2.95
CA SER A 215 15.36 13.54 3.05
C SER A 215 16.40 12.45 2.75
N ARG A 216 17.59 12.86 2.31
CA ARG A 216 18.68 11.92 2.04
C ARG A 216 19.05 11.05 3.24
N ASP A 217 19.04 11.62 4.45
CA ASP A 217 19.34 10.89 5.70
C ASP A 217 18.27 9.84 6.06
N SER A 218 17.09 9.97 5.46
CA SER A 218 15.95 9.07 5.65
C SER A 218 15.57 8.34 4.37
N ALA A 219 16.49 8.19 3.41
CA ALA A 219 16.19 7.61 2.09
C ALA A 219 15.58 6.20 2.19
N GLN A 220 15.97 5.40 3.18
CA GLN A 220 15.36 4.08 3.43
C GLN A 220 13.85 4.14 3.75
N ASP A 221 13.32 5.29 4.18
CA ASP A 221 11.91 5.42 4.54
C ASP A 221 11.00 5.45 3.30
N ILE A 222 11.49 5.92 2.15
CA ILE A 222 10.72 5.92 0.88
C ILE A 222 10.34 4.51 0.45
N LEU A 223 11.09 3.52 0.91
CA LEU A 223 10.85 2.11 0.62
C LEU A 223 9.69 1.54 1.46
N LYS A 224 9.25 2.19 2.54
CA LYS A 224 8.17 1.61 3.37
C LYS A 224 6.83 1.63 2.63
N PRO A 225 6.02 0.55 2.67
CA PRO A 225 4.78 0.45 1.89
C PRO A 225 3.76 1.57 2.11
N TRP A 226 3.73 2.13 3.32
CA TRP A 226 2.82 3.22 3.71
C TRP A 226 3.38 4.62 3.47
N PHE A 227 4.58 4.72 2.90
CA PHE A 227 5.23 6.00 2.62
C PHE A 227 4.95 6.50 1.19
N ALA A 228 4.60 5.58 0.28
CA ALA A 228 4.15 5.93 -1.06
C ALA A 228 2.71 6.44 -1.04
N ARG A 229 2.47 7.49 -1.82
CA ARG A 229 1.20 8.19 -1.99
C ARG A 229 0.83 8.22 -3.46
N SER A 230 -0.44 8.48 -3.79
CA SER A 230 -0.79 8.71 -5.19
C SER A 230 -0.01 9.91 -5.73
N VAL A 231 0.40 9.86 -7.00
CA VAL A 231 1.06 10.99 -7.68
C VAL A 231 0.22 12.27 -7.66
N GLU A 232 -1.10 12.16 -7.55
CA GLU A 232 -2.00 13.31 -7.44
C GLU A 232 -1.94 14.01 -6.07
N GLU A 233 -1.37 13.36 -5.06
CA GLU A 233 -1.22 13.88 -3.70
C GLU A 233 0.13 14.57 -3.49
N HIS A 234 0.20 15.47 -2.51
CA HIS A 234 1.47 16.05 -2.06
C HIS A 234 2.25 15.06 -1.20
N ALA A 235 3.56 15.25 -1.08
CA ALA A 235 4.41 14.57 -0.11
C ALA A 235 5.10 15.59 0.79
N TRP A 236 5.34 15.20 2.04
CA TRP A 236 6.03 16.03 3.01
C TRP A 236 7.53 15.76 2.97
N LEU A 237 8.31 16.83 2.91
CA LEU A 237 9.72 16.83 3.25
C LEU A 237 9.89 17.67 4.51
N PHE A 238 10.12 17.00 5.64
CA PHE A 238 10.02 17.62 6.97
C PHE A 238 8.64 18.26 7.19
N GLY A 239 8.56 19.60 7.24
CA GLY A 239 7.33 20.37 7.46
C GLY A 239 6.80 21.06 6.20
N ASP A 240 7.51 20.96 5.08
CA ASP A 240 7.14 21.59 3.81
C ASP A 240 6.54 20.53 2.87
N ALA A 241 5.53 20.93 2.10
CA ALA A 241 4.84 20.05 1.17
C ALA A 241 5.25 20.32 -0.27
N TYR A 242 5.33 19.25 -1.04
CA TYR A 242 5.72 19.25 -2.46
C TYR A 242 4.79 18.35 -3.25
N ARG A 243 4.66 18.60 -4.55
CA ARG A 243 3.90 17.73 -5.45
C ARG A 243 4.62 17.56 -6.77
N ILE A 244 4.32 16.46 -7.45
CA ILE A 244 4.68 16.30 -8.85
C ILE A 244 3.66 17.08 -9.68
N THR A 245 4.12 18.06 -10.46
CA THR A 245 3.25 18.86 -11.34
C THR A 245 3.31 18.43 -12.80
N GLU A 246 4.44 17.87 -13.20
CA GLU A 246 4.66 17.41 -14.57
C GLU A 246 5.38 16.06 -14.52
N ILE A 247 4.93 15.17 -15.40
CA ILE A 247 5.61 13.94 -15.74
C ILE A 247 5.89 14.03 -17.22
N ASP A 248 7.15 13.85 -17.59
CA ASP A 248 7.51 13.88 -19.00
C ASP A 248 6.86 12.70 -19.75
N PRO A 249 6.67 12.77 -21.07
CA PRO A 249 6.04 11.69 -21.84
C PRO A 249 6.75 10.32 -21.78
N SER A 250 8.02 10.27 -21.39
CA SER A 250 8.76 9.03 -21.11
C SER A 250 8.41 8.39 -19.79
N GLY A 251 7.86 9.18 -18.85
CA GLY A 251 7.70 8.77 -17.47
C GLY A 251 9.04 8.51 -16.79
N ARG A 252 10.13 9.22 -17.14
CA ARG A 252 11.47 9.08 -16.52
C ARG A 252 12.02 10.39 -15.98
N ARG A 253 11.26 11.47 -16.09
CA ARG A 253 11.57 12.79 -15.57
C ARG A 253 10.30 13.38 -15.01
N VAL A 254 10.42 13.98 -13.85
CA VAL A 254 9.33 14.67 -13.19
C VAL A 254 9.75 16.05 -12.78
N VAL A 255 8.77 16.94 -12.66
CA VAL A 255 8.94 18.26 -12.07
C VAL A 255 8.24 18.26 -10.72
N VAL A 256 9.01 18.53 -9.66
CA VAL A 256 8.53 18.63 -8.29
C VAL A 256 8.49 20.09 -7.90
N THR A 257 7.36 20.57 -7.36
CA THR A 257 7.21 21.97 -6.94
C THR A 257 6.71 22.06 -5.51
N PRO A 258 7.09 23.14 -4.78
CA PRO A 258 6.44 23.48 -3.52
C PRO A 258 4.92 23.55 -3.66
N PHE A 259 4.22 23.13 -2.62
CA PHE A 259 2.76 23.09 -2.56
C PHE A 259 2.29 23.50 -1.16
N ASP A 260 1.25 24.33 -1.10
CA ASP A 260 0.57 24.66 0.15
C ASP A 260 -0.75 23.86 0.23
N PRO A 261 -0.80 22.78 1.05
CA PRO A 261 -2.02 21.99 1.23
C PRO A 261 -3.05 22.68 2.14
N GLY A 262 -2.75 23.86 2.70
CA GLY A 262 -3.63 24.57 3.63
C GLY A 262 -3.71 23.93 5.03
N MET A 263 -2.79 23.02 5.34
CA MET A 263 -2.64 22.36 6.64
C MET A 263 -1.16 22.04 6.89
N THR A 264 -0.80 21.76 8.13
CA THR A 264 0.52 21.26 8.50
C THR A 264 0.59 19.74 8.38
N ARG A 265 1.81 19.20 8.32
CA ARG A 265 2.03 17.74 8.38
C ARG A 265 1.40 17.09 9.61
N ILE A 266 1.52 17.73 10.77
CA ILE A 266 0.96 17.20 12.02
C ILE A 266 -0.56 17.14 11.94
N GLU A 267 -1.21 18.18 11.42
CA GLU A 267 -2.67 18.18 11.22
C GLU A 267 -3.12 17.09 10.24
N GLU A 268 -2.37 16.84 9.15
CA GLU A 268 -2.67 15.73 8.23
C GLU A 268 -2.45 14.36 8.91
N GLU A 269 -1.36 14.18 9.65
CA GLU A 269 -1.07 12.95 10.40
C GLU A 269 -2.16 12.66 11.45
N GLU A 270 -2.62 13.69 12.17
CA GLU A 270 -3.72 13.59 13.13
C GLU A 270 -5.05 13.26 12.44
N MET A 271 -5.32 13.85 11.27
CA MET A 271 -6.52 13.55 10.48
C MET A 271 -6.51 12.11 9.94
N ASN A 272 -5.34 11.60 9.56
CA ASN A 272 -5.17 10.26 9.00
C ASN A 272 -4.96 9.16 10.07
N ASP A 273 -4.75 9.51 11.34
CA ASP A 273 -4.65 8.53 12.43
C ASP A 273 -6.05 8.03 12.84
N HIS A 274 -6.60 7.14 12.01
CA HIS A 274 -7.91 6.52 12.24
C HIS A 274 -7.97 5.66 13.51
N LEU A 275 -6.82 5.39 14.14
CA LEU A 275 -6.69 4.58 15.35
C LEU A 275 -6.49 5.44 16.60
N ALA A 276 -6.32 6.76 16.47
CA ALA A 276 -6.04 7.65 17.60
C ALA A 276 -7.12 7.58 18.68
N VAL A 277 -8.39 7.52 18.27
CA VAL A 277 -9.53 7.41 19.20
C VAL A 277 -9.44 6.12 20.00
N ASP A 278 -9.21 4.99 19.33
CA ASP A 278 -9.15 3.68 19.97
C ASP A 278 -7.92 3.51 20.85
N ARG A 279 -6.76 4.04 20.41
CA ARG A 279 -5.51 4.03 21.17
C ARG A 279 -5.62 4.84 22.47
N ASN A 280 -6.39 5.93 22.45
CA ASN A 280 -6.57 6.82 23.58
C ASN A 280 -7.81 6.52 24.44
N ALA A 281 -8.59 5.48 24.11
CA ALA A 281 -9.73 5.06 24.92
C ALA A 281 -9.31 4.64 26.34
N ASP A 282 -10.19 4.87 27.32
CA ASP A 282 -9.97 4.48 28.72
C ASP A 282 -9.71 2.97 28.84
N ARG A 283 -8.71 2.60 29.65
CA ARG A 283 -8.22 1.21 29.80
C ARG A 283 -8.68 0.60 31.11
N SER A 284 -9.27 -0.58 31.02
CA SER A 284 -9.82 -1.29 32.20
C SER A 284 -8.79 -1.93 33.11
N GLY A 285 -7.52 -2.00 32.69
CA GLY A 285 -6.49 -2.84 33.30
C GLY A 285 -6.78 -4.34 33.20
N ARG A 286 -7.83 -4.73 32.46
CA ARG A 286 -8.26 -6.10 32.15
C ARG A 286 -8.51 -6.20 30.63
N VAL A 287 -8.75 -7.42 30.17
CA VAL A 287 -9.07 -7.73 28.79
C VAL A 287 -10.40 -8.50 28.72
N VAL A 288 -11.06 -8.48 27.56
CA VAL A 288 -12.22 -9.35 27.30
C VAL A 288 -11.84 -10.79 27.59
N ALA A 289 -12.68 -11.50 28.34
CA ALA A 289 -12.43 -12.87 28.77
C ALA A 289 -12.80 -13.85 27.65
N PHE A 290 -11.88 -14.10 26.73
CA PHE A 290 -12.06 -15.07 25.66
C PHE A 290 -11.81 -16.52 26.14
N LEU A 291 -12.72 -17.40 25.75
CA LEU A 291 -12.46 -18.84 25.65
C LEU A 291 -11.70 -19.15 24.35
N HIS A 292 -11.12 -20.34 24.26
CA HIS A 292 -10.38 -20.81 23.08
C HIS A 292 -10.87 -22.17 22.57
N ASP A 293 -11.92 -22.71 23.18
CA ASP A 293 -12.63 -23.90 22.73
C ASP A 293 -14.05 -23.48 22.33
N PHE A 294 -14.37 -23.61 21.04
CA PHE A 294 -15.66 -23.18 20.48
C PHE A 294 -16.81 -24.00 21.06
N GLU A 295 -16.64 -25.31 21.16
CA GLU A 295 -17.66 -26.23 21.64
C GLU A 295 -18.00 -25.95 23.12
N GLU A 296 -16.99 -25.70 23.96
CA GLU A 296 -17.16 -25.29 25.36
C GLU A 296 -17.92 -23.95 25.45
N ALA A 297 -17.52 -22.96 24.66
CA ALA A 297 -18.15 -21.65 24.65
C ALA A 297 -19.61 -21.71 24.19
N GLU A 298 -19.93 -22.52 23.17
CA GLU A 298 -21.29 -22.71 22.67
C GLU A 298 -22.19 -23.36 23.73
N VAL A 299 -21.68 -24.34 24.47
CA VAL A 299 -22.40 -24.97 25.58
C VAL A 299 -22.63 -23.98 26.72
N LEU A 300 -21.61 -23.21 27.11
CA LEU A 300 -21.72 -22.21 28.18
C LEU A 300 -22.74 -21.13 27.84
N ALA A 301 -22.69 -20.57 26.61
CA ALA A 301 -23.63 -19.56 26.15
C ALA A 301 -25.09 -20.05 26.24
N ARG A 302 -25.35 -21.29 25.80
CA ARG A 302 -26.68 -21.92 25.93
C ARG A 302 -27.11 -22.11 27.37
N GLN A 303 -26.21 -22.56 28.25
CA GLN A 303 -26.53 -22.80 29.67
C GLN A 303 -26.82 -21.50 30.43
N GLU A 304 -26.08 -20.43 30.13
CA GLU A 304 -26.28 -19.12 30.76
C GLU A 304 -27.38 -18.29 30.08
N GLY A 305 -27.90 -18.74 28.93
CA GLY A 305 -28.87 -17.98 28.15
C GLY A 305 -28.31 -16.68 27.57
N LYS A 306 -26.99 -16.64 27.34
CA LYS A 306 -26.27 -15.48 26.81
C LYS A 306 -25.99 -15.63 25.31
N ALA A 307 -25.80 -14.51 24.62
CA ALA A 307 -25.25 -14.53 23.28
C ALA A 307 -23.79 -15.03 23.29
N LEU A 308 -23.36 -15.66 22.20
CA LEU A 308 -21.99 -16.10 21.95
C LEU A 308 -21.34 -15.14 20.96
N PHE A 309 -20.34 -14.40 21.42
CA PHE A 309 -19.46 -13.59 20.59
C PHE A 309 -18.26 -14.43 20.14
N ILE A 310 -18.09 -14.58 18.83
CA ILE A 310 -17.00 -15.34 18.21
C ILE A 310 -16.10 -14.34 17.49
N ASP A 311 -14.80 -14.37 17.76
CA ASP A 311 -13.76 -13.67 17.01
C ASP A 311 -12.91 -14.70 16.27
N PHE A 312 -13.03 -14.74 14.94
CA PHE A 312 -12.17 -15.55 14.08
C PHE A 312 -10.88 -14.79 13.78
N GLU A 313 -9.74 -15.40 14.10
CA GLU A 313 -8.41 -14.80 13.95
C GLU A 313 -7.38 -15.78 13.35
N THR A 314 -6.15 -15.29 13.16
CA THR A 314 -4.95 -16.11 12.91
C THR A 314 -3.72 -15.48 13.56
N THR A 315 -2.70 -16.29 13.83
CA THR A 315 -1.44 -15.84 14.47
C THR A 315 -0.67 -14.75 13.71
N TRP A 316 -0.85 -14.65 12.39
CA TRP A 316 -0.19 -13.69 11.51
C TRP A 316 -1.05 -12.47 11.17
N CYS A 317 -2.30 -12.42 11.63
CA CYS A 317 -3.24 -11.34 11.36
C CYS A 317 -2.86 -10.04 12.10
N GLY A 318 -2.41 -9.03 11.36
CA GLY A 318 -2.07 -7.71 11.91
C GLY A 318 -3.24 -6.98 12.57
N PRO A 319 -4.39 -6.80 11.88
CA PRO A 319 -5.56 -6.15 12.46
C PRO A 319 -6.10 -6.85 13.71
N CYS A 320 -6.01 -8.18 13.79
CA CYS A 320 -6.42 -8.96 14.98
C CYS A 320 -5.59 -8.54 16.21
N LYS A 321 -4.27 -8.46 16.06
CA LYS A 321 -3.35 -8.01 17.14
C LYS A 321 -3.63 -6.57 17.58
N VAL A 322 -3.97 -5.72 16.63
CA VAL A 322 -4.34 -4.32 16.85
C VAL A 322 -5.66 -4.22 17.64
N MET A 323 -6.66 -5.06 17.33
CA MET A 323 -7.89 -5.15 18.14
C MET A 323 -7.63 -5.69 19.54
N ASP A 324 -6.76 -6.70 19.69
CA ASP A 324 -6.35 -7.22 20.99
C ASP A 324 -5.70 -6.18 21.88
N GLU A 325 -4.89 -5.30 21.29
CA GLU A 325 -4.19 -4.25 22.03
C GLU A 325 -5.12 -3.10 22.43
N TRP A 326 -5.94 -2.61 21.49
CA TRP A 326 -6.66 -1.34 21.68
C TRP A 326 -8.17 -1.47 21.81
N VAL A 327 -8.80 -2.53 21.31
CA VAL A 327 -10.27 -2.66 21.32
C VAL A 327 -10.71 -3.53 22.49
N TYR A 328 -10.15 -4.74 22.61
CA TYR A 328 -10.53 -5.69 23.67
C TYR A 328 -9.95 -5.37 25.05
N THR A 329 -9.20 -4.27 25.19
CA THR A 329 -8.71 -3.72 26.47
C THR A 329 -9.46 -2.46 26.91
N ALA A 330 -10.27 -1.88 26.01
CA ALA A 330 -11.02 -0.65 26.28
C ALA A 330 -12.12 -0.92 27.32
N ASP A 331 -12.26 0.00 28.29
CA ASP A 331 -13.24 -0.11 29.39
C ASP A 331 -14.65 -0.38 28.89
N ALA A 332 -15.11 0.38 27.90
CA ALA A 332 -16.44 0.24 27.32
C ALA A 332 -16.69 -1.18 26.77
N VAL A 333 -15.73 -1.73 26.02
CA VAL A 333 -15.83 -3.06 25.41
C VAL A 333 -15.77 -4.15 26.48
N VAL A 334 -14.83 -4.07 27.43
CA VAL A 334 -14.68 -5.04 28.53
C VAL A 334 -15.91 -5.06 29.44
N ASP A 335 -16.59 -3.93 29.61
CA ASP A 335 -17.79 -3.87 30.42
C ASP A 335 -18.99 -4.50 29.73
N VAL A 336 -19.23 -4.20 28.44
CA VAL A 336 -20.35 -4.80 27.69
C VAL A 336 -20.11 -6.27 27.38
N SER A 337 -18.86 -6.71 27.21
CA SER A 337 -18.54 -8.11 26.91
C SER A 337 -18.95 -9.07 28.03
N ARG A 338 -19.16 -8.59 29.25
CA ARG A 338 -19.62 -9.44 30.38
C ARG A 338 -21.04 -9.98 30.20
N ALA A 339 -21.83 -9.35 29.33
CA ALA A 339 -23.18 -9.77 29.00
C ALA A 339 -23.23 -10.94 28.00
N VAL A 340 -22.10 -11.27 27.36
CA VAL A 340 -21.98 -12.33 26.37
C VAL A 340 -20.94 -13.36 26.83
N VAL A 341 -20.94 -14.54 26.20
CA VAL A 341 -19.80 -15.47 26.25
C VAL A 341 -18.92 -15.16 25.06
N SER A 342 -17.62 -14.96 25.27
CA SER A 342 -16.68 -14.61 24.20
C SER A 342 -15.74 -15.77 23.90
N VAL A 343 -15.49 -16.05 22.62
CA VAL A 343 -14.54 -17.09 22.17
C VAL A 343 -13.71 -16.61 20.99
N LYS A 344 -12.43 -16.95 21.01
CA LYS A 344 -11.52 -16.78 19.87
C LYS A 344 -11.32 -18.12 19.16
N VAL A 345 -11.35 -18.09 17.84
CA VAL A 345 -11.18 -19.27 16.99
C VAL A 345 -10.08 -19.00 15.97
N ASP A 346 -9.00 -19.78 16.02
CA ASP A 346 -7.97 -19.74 14.98
C ASP A 346 -8.49 -20.43 13.70
N GLY A 347 -8.62 -19.66 12.63
CA GLY A 347 -9.17 -20.13 11.36
C GLY A 347 -8.21 -20.96 10.51
N ASP A 348 -6.92 -21.00 10.82
CA ASP A 348 -5.95 -21.93 10.21
C ASP A 348 -6.02 -23.30 10.89
N GLU A 349 -6.32 -23.35 12.19
CA GLU A 349 -6.46 -24.61 12.95
C GLU A 349 -7.87 -25.21 12.83
N ARG A 350 -8.93 -24.39 12.79
CA ARG A 350 -10.34 -24.81 12.75
C ARG A 350 -11.00 -24.53 11.40
N LEU A 351 -10.48 -25.19 10.36
CA LEU A 351 -11.05 -25.11 8.99
C LEU A 351 -12.53 -25.50 8.93
N ASP A 352 -12.94 -26.45 9.77
CA ASP A 352 -14.33 -26.89 9.90
C ASP A 352 -15.26 -25.74 10.34
N LEU A 353 -14.82 -24.92 11.31
CA LEU A 353 -15.58 -23.77 11.78
C LEU A 353 -15.53 -22.62 10.78
N LYS A 354 -14.36 -22.39 10.17
CA LYS A 354 -14.19 -21.38 9.11
C LYS A 354 -15.17 -21.62 7.96
N GLU A 355 -15.28 -22.87 7.50
CA GLU A 355 -16.25 -23.27 6.47
C GLU A 355 -17.69 -23.18 6.97
N ARG A 356 -17.99 -23.69 8.16
CA ARG A 356 -19.33 -23.65 8.77
C ARG A 356 -19.91 -22.23 8.82
N PHE A 357 -19.08 -21.25 9.17
CA PHE A 357 -19.49 -19.86 9.33
C PHE A 357 -19.17 -18.97 8.12
N GLY A 358 -18.69 -19.55 7.02
CA GLY A 358 -18.39 -18.83 5.77
C GLY A 358 -17.37 -17.71 5.94
N VAL A 359 -16.35 -17.92 6.78
CA VAL A 359 -15.31 -16.92 7.09
C VAL A 359 -14.29 -16.87 5.96
N THR A 360 -14.24 -15.76 5.25
CA THR A 360 -13.34 -15.55 4.09
C THR A 360 -12.14 -14.66 4.38
N GLY A 361 -12.11 -13.97 5.53
CA GLY A 361 -11.03 -13.07 5.93
C GLY A 361 -11.00 -12.85 7.45
N PHE A 362 -9.90 -12.30 7.95
CA PHE A 362 -9.64 -12.10 9.37
C PHE A 362 -9.29 -10.63 9.70
N PRO A 363 -9.69 -10.12 10.87
CA PRO A 363 -10.60 -10.78 11.81
C PRO A 363 -12.04 -10.83 11.24
N THR A 364 -12.83 -11.80 11.68
CA THR A 364 -14.28 -11.83 11.45
C THR A 364 -14.97 -12.10 12.75
N MET A 365 -15.84 -11.17 13.15
CA MET A 365 -16.63 -11.25 14.36
C MET A 365 -18.05 -11.71 14.03
N ILE A 366 -18.57 -12.65 14.79
CA ILE A 366 -19.93 -13.17 14.66
C ILE A 366 -20.59 -13.18 16.04
N LEU A 367 -21.81 -12.66 16.13
CA LEU A 367 -22.61 -12.72 17.33
C LEU A 367 -23.77 -13.69 17.13
N LEU A 368 -23.78 -14.79 17.88
CA LEU A 368 -24.87 -15.76 17.88
C LEU A 368 -25.77 -15.54 19.11
N GLY A 369 -27.08 -15.65 18.93
CA GLY A 369 -28.01 -15.77 20.05
C GLY A 369 -27.80 -17.08 20.81
N ALA A 370 -28.36 -17.18 22.01
CA ALA A 370 -28.31 -18.42 22.80
C ALA A 370 -28.93 -19.63 22.07
N ASP A 371 -29.83 -19.40 21.11
CA ASP A 371 -30.43 -20.41 20.24
C ASP A 371 -29.55 -20.81 19.05
N GLY A 372 -28.36 -20.20 18.90
CA GLY A 372 -27.43 -20.40 17.79
C GLY A 372 -27.76 -19.59 16.54
N THR A 373 -28.74 -18.69 16.57
CA THR A 373 -29.06 -17.83 15.43
C THR A 373 -28.06 -16.69 15.30
N GLU A 374 -27.53 -16.45 14.10
CA GLU A 374 -26.65 -15.30 13.85
C GLU A 374 -27.43 -13.99 13.96
N LYS A 375 -26.99 -13.12 14.89
CA LYS A 375 -27.58 -11.81 15.17
C LYS A 375 -26.84 -10.69 14.44
N GLY A 376 -25.55 -10.86 14.22
CA GLY A 376 -24.72 -9.86 13.56
C GLY A 376 -23.36 -10.41 13.17
N ARG A 377 -22.74 -9.73 12.20
CA ARG A 377 -21.38 -10.01 11.76
C ARG A 377 -20.63 -8.73 11.44
N ALA A 378 -19.33 -8.74 11.67
CA ALA A 378 -18.40 -7.71 11.22
C ALA A 378 -17.12 -8.37 10.71
N SER A 379 -16.44 -7.73 9.75
CA SER A 379 -15.20 -8.24 9.18
C SER A 379 -14.18 -7.11 9.04
N GLY A 380 -12.91 -7.43 9.28
CA GLY A 380 -11.85 -6.44 9.37
C GLY A 380 -11.78 -5.76 10.74
N TYR A 381 -10.93 -4.75 10.87
CA TYR A 381 -10.79 -3.98 12.11
C TYR A 381 -12.12 -3.31 12.49
N VAL A 382 -12.52 -3.45 13.76
CA VAL A 382 -13.68 -2.77 14.33
C VAL A 382 -13.23 -1.94 15.53
N ASN A 383 -13.49 -0.64 15.48
CA ASN A 383 -13.08 0.31 16.53
C ASN A 383 -13.84 0.09 17.85
N VAL A 384 -13.44 0.80 18.92
CA VAL A 384 -14.02 0.67 20.26
C VAL A 384 -15.52 0.99 20.29
N ALA A 385 -15.95 2.04 19.58
CA ALA A 385 -17.34 2.46 19.57
C ALA A 385 -18.23 1.42 18.89
N ASP A 386 -17.84 0.99 17.70
CA ASP A 386 -18.56 0.01 16.89
C ASP A 386 -18.55 -1.37 17.54
N MET A 387 -17.45 -1.77 18.21
CA MET A 387 -17.42 -3.03 18.97
C MET A 387 -18.36 -2.98 20.18
N THR A 388 -18.44 -1.83 20.85
CA THR A 388 -19.37 -1.62 21.97
C THR A 388 -20.82 -1.71 21.47
N GLU A 389 -21.14 -1.09 20.33
CA GLU A 389 -22.47 -1.21 19.71
C GLU A 389 -22.75 -2.65 19.25
N PHE A 390 -21.79 -3.30 18.60
CA PHE A 390 -21.90 -4.67 18.13
C PHE A 390 -22.29 -5.63 19.26
N LEU A 391 -21.59 -5.55 20.41
CA LEU A 391 -21.84 -6.41 21.57
C LEU A 391 -23.11 -6.05 22.36
N THR A 392 -23.65 -4.83 22.18
CA THR A 392 -24.88 -4.39 22.86
C THR A 392 -26.14 -4.54 22.02
N SER A 393 -26.01 -4.63 20.70
CA SER A 393 -27.11 -4.84 19.75
C SER A 393 -27.84 -6.18 19.89
N SER A 394 -27.39 -7.06 20.79
CA SER A 394 -28.00 -8.35 21.15
C SER A 394 -29.23 -8.29 22.09
N GLY A 395 -29.82 -7.10 22.29
CA GLY A 395 -30.98 -6.89 23.16
C GLY A 395 -32.33 -7.25 22.54
#